data_AF-A0A388NSS1-F1
#
_entry.id   AF-A0A388NSS1-F1
#
_cell.length_a   1.000
_cell.length_b   1.000
_cell.length_c   1.000
_cell.angle_alpha   90.00
_cell.angle_beta   90.00
_cell.angle_gamma   90.00
#
_symmetry.space_group_name_H-M   'P 1'
#
loop_
_entity.id
_entity.type
_entity.pdbx_description
1 polymer ?
#
loop_
_entity_poly.entity_id
_entity_poly.type
_entity_poly.pdbx_seq_one_letter_code
_entity_poly.pdbx_strand_id
1 'polypeptide(L)'
;MSSKLLPMRAAIAKYVHDGMTLAVEGFTSGIAFAAAHEIIRQQRRGLTLCRLTPDLVYDQMIAAGCARKLVFSYLGNPGVGSLHAIRRAVEHGVPNALELEEYSHFGMLGRYSAGAARLPFFRCVLIAGRIYPKSTRAFNLLRTRTAAVRLQLCRRSTRT
;
A
#
# COMPACT_ATOMS: atom_id res chain seq x y z
N MET A 1 11.30 -11.74 -26.28
CA MET A 1 11.09 -10.96 -25.04
C MET A 1 12.30 -11.15 -24.13
N SER A 2 12.89 -10.10 -23.58
CA SER A 2 13.95 -10.26 -22.57
C SER A 2 13.38 -10.73 -21.24
N SER A 3 14.18 -11.49 -20.48
CA SER A 3 13.80 -11.92 -19.13
C SER A 3 13.61 -10.72 -18.20
N LYS A 4 12.56 -10.77 -17.39
CA LYS A 4 12.26 -9.77 -16.34
C LYS A 4 12.60 -10.28 -14.93
N LEU A 5 13.24 -11.44 -14.83
CA LEU A 5 13.61 -12.04 -13.54
C LEU A 5 14.74 -11.24 -12.91
N LEU A 6 14.52 -10.76 -11.68
CA LEU A 6 15.48 -10.02 -10.89
C LEU A 6 15.48 -10.55 -9.46
N PRO A 7 16.64 -10.57 -8.78
CA PRO A 7 16.66 -10.78 -7.34
C PRO A 7 15.93 -9.64 -6.63
N MET A 8 15.29 -9.93 -5.49
CA MET A 8 14.44 -8.97 -4.77
C MET A 8 15.14 -7.63 -4.50
N ARG A 9 16.39 -7.68 -4.03
CA ARG A 9 17.23 -6.50 -3.80
C ARG A 9 17.35 -5.62 -5.05
N ALA A 10 17.67 -6.22 -6.20
CA ALA A 10 17.79 -5.47 -7.45
C ALA A 10 16.43 -4.93 -7.94
N ALA A 11 15.35 -5.70 -7.75
CA ALA A 11 14.00 -5.27 -8.11
C ALA A 11 13.58 -4.02 -7.33
N ILE A 12 13.72 -4.03 -6.00
CA ILE A 12 13.37 -2.87 -5.17
C ILE A 12 14.30 -1.69 -5.43
N ALA A 13 15.60 -1.93 -5.59
CA ALA A 13 16.57 -0.86 -5.88
C ALA A 13 16.25 -0.13 -7.19
N LYS A 14 15.78 -0.88 -8.20
CA LYS A 14 15.48 -0.39 -9.54
C LYS A 14 14.12 0.29 -9.67
N TYR A 15 13.09 -0.19 -8.97
CA TYR A 15 11.70 0.21 -9.22
C TYR A 15 11.05 1.00 -8.08
N VAL A 16 11.63 0.97 -6.88
CA VAL A 16 11.11 1.69 -5.73
C VAL A 16 12.08 2.81 -5.37
N HIS A 17 11.55 4.03 -5.39
CA HIS A 17 12.26 5.24 -5.01
C HIS A 17 11.51 5.97 -3.91
N ASP A 18 12.21 6.85 -3.21
CA ASP A 18 11.61 7.65 -2.14
C ASP A 18 10.52 8.56 -2.70
N GLY A 19 9.54 8.88 -1.87
CA GLY A 19 8.40 9.72 -2.27
C GLY A 19 7.33 9.01 -3.11
N MET A 20 7.55 7.77 -3.54
CA MET A 20 6.60 7.03 -4.38
C MET A 20 5.32 6.63 -3.65
N THR A 21 4.26 6.44 -4.44
CA THR A 21 3.02 5.79 -4.00
C THR A 21 3.10 4.29 -4.30
N LEU A 22 2.96 3.46 -3.27
CA LEU A 22 3.10 2.02 -3.36
C LEU A 22 1.83 1.32 -2.86
N ALA A 23 1.47 0.25 -3.56
CA ALA A 23 0.47 -0.70 -3.13
C ALA A 23 1.13 -2.08 -3.01
N VAL A 24 1.43 -2.49 -1.78
CA VAL A 24 1.92 -3.84 -1.47
C VAL A 24 0.73 -4.64 -0.98
N GLU A 25 0.02 -5.21 -1.95
CA GLU A 25 -1.26 -5.88 -1.75
C GLU A 25 -1.13 -7.36 -1.40
N GLY A 26 -2.25 -7.93 -0.96
CA GLY A 26 -2.43 -9.30 -0.50
C GLY A 26 -3.55 -9.35 0.54
N PHE A 27 -4.20 -10.50 0.70
CA PHE A 27 -5.32 -10.66 1.64
C PHE A 27 -5.15 -11.97 2.41
N THR A 28 -4.71 -11.88 3.66
CA THR A 28 -4.35 -12.99 4.56
C THR A 28 -3.17 -13.85 4.05
N SER A 29 -3.16 -14.20 2.78
CA SER A 29 -2.11 -14.89 2.04
C SER A 29 -1.67 -14.03 0.85
N GLY A 30 -0.53 -14.39 0.24
CA GLY A 30 -0.01 -13.69 -0.95
C GLY A 30 0.49 -12.27 -0.68
N ILE A 31 0.60 -11.86 0.58
CA ILE A 31 1.17 -10.57 0.98
C ILE A 31 2.67 -10.60 0.69
N ALA A 32 3.16 -9.61 -0.05
CA ALA A 32 4.55 -9.56 -0.48
C ALA A 32 5.51 -9.06 0.63
N PHE A 33 5.58 -9.79 1.75
CA PHE A 33 6.47 -9.50 2.88
C PHE A 33 7.93 -9.34 2.46
N ALA A 34 8.44 -10.22 1.60
CA ALA A 34 9.82 -10.15 1.13
C ALA A 34 10.14 -8.82 0.43
N ALA A 35 9.19 -8.28 -0.35
CA ALA A 35 9.34 -7.00 -1.01
C ALA A 35 9.29 -5.84 -0.01
N ALA A 36 8.34 -5.85 0.92
CA ALA A 36 8.24 -4.83 1.95
C ALA A 36 9.45 -4.80 2.90
N HIS A 37 9.94 -5.97 3.31
CA HIS A 37 11.15 -6.08 4.12
C HIS A 37 12.40 -5.61 3.37
N GLU A 38 12.47 -5.83 2.06
CA GLU A 38 13.54 -5.26 1.24
C GLU A 38 13.44 -3.73 1.15
N ILE A 39 12.23 -3.16 1.02
CA ILE A 39 12.01 -1.70 1.08
C ILE A 39 12.51 -1.13 2.41
N ILE A 40 12.19 -1.81 3.52
CA ILE A 40 12.69 -1.44 4.86
C ILE A 40 14.22 -1.53 4.90
N ARG A 41 14.83 -2.64 4.45
CA ARG A 41 16.29 -2.83 4.46
C ARG A 41 17.03 -1.80 3.61
N GLN A 42 16.49 -1.40 2.46
CA GLN A 42 17.03 -0.34 1.62
C GLN A 42 16.75 1.07 2.14
N GLN A 43 16.09 1.17 3.31
CA GLN A 43 15.81 2.43 3.98
C GLN A 43 15.05 3.42 3.08
N ARG A 44 14.09 2.94 2.29
CA ARG A 44 13.25 3.84 1.48
C ARG A 44 12.36 4.70 2.38
N ARG A 45 12.13 5.95 1.99
CA ARG A 45 11.48 6.98 2.81
C ARG A 45 10.44 7.80 2.07
N GLY A 46 9.62 8.47 2.88
CA GLY A 46 8.61 9.39 2.39
C GLY A 46 7.56 8.73 1.52
N LEU A 47 7.28 7.43 1.67
CA LEU A 47 6.37 6.70 0.80
C LEU A 47 4.90 7.02 1.13
N THR A 48 4.05 7.05 0.10
CA THR A 48 2.60 6.99 0.27
C THR A 48 2.16 5.54 0.15
N LEU A 49 1.71 4.97 1.25
CA LEU A 49 1.30 3.58 1.31
C LEU A 49 -0.21 3.50 1.06
N CYS A 50 -0.61 2.85 -0.03
CA CYS A 50 -2.01 2.61 -0.37
C CYS A 50 -2.34 1.15 -0.11
N ARG A 51 -3.43 0.88 0.62
CA ARG A 51 -3.90 -0.50 0.81
C ARG A 51 -5.35 -0.57 1.26
N LEU A 52 -6.12 -1.52 0.74
CA LEU A 52 -7.50 -1.69 1.18
C LEU A 52 -7.59 -2.05 2.67
N THR A 53 -6.85 -3.08 3.09
CA THR A 53 -6.79 -3.56 4.48
C THR A 53 -5.34 -3.60 4.96
N PRO A 54 -4.78 -2.49 5.50
CA PRO A 54 -3.42 -2.51 6.04
C PRO A 54 -3.30 -3.56 7.14
N ASP A 55 -2.29 -4.42 7.00
CA ASP A 55 -1.96 -5.48 7.96
C ASP A 55 -0.60 -5.23 8.62
N LEU A 56 -0.06 -6.28 9.23
CA LEU A 56 1.24 -6.30 9.90
C LEU A 56 2.40 -5.76 9.04
N VAL A 57 2.39 -5.97 7.72
CA VAL A 57 3.50 -5.51 6.88
C VAL A 57 3.53 -3.99 6.76
N TYR A 58 2.37 -3.33 6.74
CA TYR A 58 2.30 -1.86 6.72
C TYR A 58 2.62 -1.29 8.10
N ASP A 59 2.21 -1.98 9.17
CA ASP A 59 2.62 -1.63 10.54
C ASP A 59 4.15 -1.66 10.68
N GLN A 60 4.81 -2.69 10.15
CA GLN A 60 6.28 -2.80 10.12
C GLN A 60 6.95 -1.69 9.28
N MET A 61 6.41 -1.39 8.10
CA MET A 61 6.93 -0.31 7.24
C MET A 61 6.80 1.07 7.91
N ILE A 62 5.69 1.31 8.61
CA ILE A 62 5.46 2.55 9.37
C ILE A 62 6.36 2.60 10.59
N ALA A 63 6.53 1.49 11.33
CA ALA A 63 7.47 1.37 12.44
C ALA A 63 8.91 1.69 12.01
N ALA A 64 9.28 1.31 10.79
CA ALA A 64 10.59 1.57 10.20
C ALA A 64 10.74 2.99 9.61
N GLY A 65 9.74 3.86 9.74
CA GLY A 65 9.77 5.24 9.23
C GLY A 65 9.72 5.35 7.70
N CYS A 66 9.24 4.31 7.00
CA CYS A 66 9.22 4.32 5.54
C CYS A 66 8.11 5.23 4.96
N ALA A 67 7.05 5.49 5.72
CA ALA A 67 5.83 6.12 5.24
C ALA A 67 5.66 7.57 5.70
N ARG A 68 5.23 8.44 4.78
CA ARG A 68 4.70 9.78 5.10
C ARG A 68 3.18 9.82 5.19
N LYS A 69 2.51 8.96 4.42
CA LYS A 69 1.05 8.95 4.25
C LYS A 69 0.53 7.52 4.11
N LEU A 70 -0.61 7.25 4.73
CA LEU A 70 -1.36 6.00 4.62
C LEU A 70 -2.75 6.27 4.03
N VAL A 71 -3.03 5.64 2.89
CA VAL A 71 -4.35 5.66 2.23
C VAL A 71 -4.98 4.28 2.40
N PHE A 72 -6.14 4.22 3.07
CA PHE A 72 -6.73 2.94 3.46
C PHE A 72 -8.25 2.93 3.50
N SER A 73 -8.84 1.74 3.67
CA SER A 73 -10.28 1.59 3.88
C SER A 73 -10.71 0.86 5.15
N TYR A 74 -9.79 0.10 5.76
CA TYR A 74 -10.04 -0.57 7.03
C TYR A 74 -8.71 -0.83 7.73
N LEU A 75 -8.50 -0.33 8.95
CA LEU A 75 -7.33 -0.65 9.77
C LEU A 75 -7.67 -1.75 10.77
N GLY A 76 -7.01 -2.90 10.63
CA GLY A 76 -7.13 -3.99 11.58
C GLY A 76 -6.63 -5.30 11.01
N ASN A 77 -6.20 -6.19 11.90
CA ASN A 77 -5.91 -7.57 11.54
C ASN A 77 -6.74 -8.51 12.42
N PRO A 78 -7.83 -9.10 11.89
CA PRO A 78 -8.75 -9.92 12.68
C PRO A 78 -8.11 -11.16 13.31
N GLY A 79 -6.90 -11.57 12.87
CA GLY A 79 -6.17 -12.71 13.44
C GLY A 79 -4.91 -12.37 14.25
N VAL A 80 -4.44 -11.11 14.23
CA VAL A 80 -3.13 -10.73 14.81
C VAL A 80 -3.25 -9.58 15.82
N GLY A 81 -4.43 -8.96 15.93
CA GLY A 81 -4.70 -7.91 16.91
C GLY A 81 -4.40 -6.51 16.38
N SER A 82 -4.12 -5.60 17.33
CA SER A 82 -3.98 -4.16 17.06
C SER A 82 -2.69 -3.83 16.30
N LEU A 83 -2.78 -2.86 15.38
CA LEU A 83 -1.65 -2.32 14.63
C LEU A 83 -0.97 -1.23 15.47
N HIS A 84 -0.03 -1.64 16.32
CA HIS A 84 0.57 -0.79 17.34
C HIS A 84 1.42 0.34 16.77
N ALA A 85 2.18 0.10 15.71
CA ALA A 85 3.02 1.14 15.13
C ALA A 85 2.19 2.19 14.40
N ILE A 86 1.12 1.78 13.72
CA ILE A 86 0.16 2.72 13.12
C ILE A 86 -0.47 3.58 14.21
N ARG A 87 -1.01 2.96 15.26
CA ARG A 87 -1.61 3.68 16.39
C ARG A 87 -0.61 4.68 16.99
N ARG A 88 0.61 4.25 17.28
CA ARG A 88 1.68 5.08 17.82
C ARG A 88 2.05 6.25 16.89
N ALA A 89 2.11 6.01 15.57
CA ALA A 89 2.40 7.06 14.59
C ALA A 89 1.27 8.10 14.51
N VAL A 90 0.02 7.66 14.68
CA VAL A 90 -1.16 8.52 14.64
C VAL A 90 -1.32 9.32 15.93
N GLU A 91 -1.20 8.67 17.09
CA GLU A 91 -1.43 9.30 18.40
C GLU A 91 -0.23 10.12 18.88
N HIS A 92 0.99 9.70 18.55
CA HIS A 92 2.22 10.28 19.10
C HIS A 92 3.20 10.77 18.04
N GLY A 93 2.93 10.57 16.75
CA GLY A 93 3.86 10.99 15.70
C GLY A 93 5.18 10.22 15.70
N VAL A 94 5.21 9.00 16.22
CA VAL A 94 6.43 8.17 16.32
C VAL A 94 6.36 6.96 15.37
N PRO A 95 7.36 6.73 14.49
CA PRO A 95 8.63 7.46 14.39
C PRO A 95 8.53 8.83 13.69
N ASN A 96 7.45 9.07 12.96
CA ASN A 96 7.12 10.36 12.37
C ASN A 96 5.60 10.52 12.30
N ALA A 97 5.14 11.77 12.17
CA ALA A 97 3.74 12.06 11.89
C ALA A 97 3.30 11.36 10.61
N LEU A 98 2.14 10.70 10.68
CA LEU A 98 1.56 9.94 9.58
C LEU A 98 0.30 10.63 9.07
N GLU A 99 0.30 11.06 7.81
CA GLU A 99 -0.91 11.57 7.16
C GLU A 99 -1.87 10.41 6.86
N LEU A 100 -3.15 10.56 7.20
CA LEU A 100 -4.18 9.55 6.96
C LEU A 100 -5.19 10.04 5.92
N GLU A 101 -5.52 9.16 4.97
CA GLU A 101 -6.61 9.35 4.01
C GLU A 101 -7.47 8.08 3.98
N GLU A 102 -8.68 8.17 4.50
CA GLU A 102 -9.59 7.04 4.62
C GLU A 102 -10.71 7.11 3.57
N TYR A 103 -11.04 5.95 2.99
CA TYR A 103 -12.17 5.78 2.08
C TYR A 103 -13.02 4.60 2.48
N SER A 104 -14.26 4.55 1.98
CA SER A 104 -15.01 3.30 1.95
C SER A 104 -14.23 2.24 1.15
N HIS A 105 -14.42 0.97 1.53
CA HIS A 105 -13.78 -0.14 0.83
C HIS A 105 -14.12 -0.16 -0.67
N PHE A 106 -15.39 0.12 -0.99
CA PHE A 106 -15.84 0.26 -2.39
C PHE A 106 -15.22 1.49 -3.08
N GLY A 107 -15.03 2.60 -2.36
CA GLY A 107 -14.32 3.77 -2.86
C GLY A 107 -12.87 3.47 -3.24
N MET A 108 -12.13 2.74 -2.39
CA MET A 108 -10.76 2.28 -2.72
C MET A 108 -10.75 1.36 -3.94
N LEU A 109 -11.66 0.38 -3.98
CA LEU A 109 -11.77 -0.52 -5.13
C LEU A 109 -12.06 0.25 -6.43
N GLY A 110 -12.95 1.25 -6.37
CA GLY A 110 -13.23 2.14 -7.49
C GLY A 110 -11.97 2.86 -7.98
N ARG A 111 -11.12 3.37 -7.08
CA ARG A 111 -9.83 3.99 -7.44
C ARG A 111 -8.90 3.00 -8.14
N TYR A 112 -8.83 1.75 -7.66
CA TYR A 112 -8.00 0.72 -8.30
C TYR A 112 -8.52 0.37 -9.68
N SER A 113 -9.84 0.21 -9.82
CA SER A 113 -10.50 -0.05 -11.10
C SER A 113 -10.28 1.07 -12.11
N ALA A 114 -10.44 2.34 -11.70
CA ALA A 114 -10.14 3.48 -12.58
C ALA A 114 -8.66 3.53 -12.99
N GLY A 115 -7.73 3.31 -12.06
CA GLY A 115 -6.30 3.26 -12.35
C GLY A 115 -5.94 2.16 -13.33
N ALA A 116 -6.47 0.94 -13.14
CA ALA A 116 -6.26 -0.19 -14.03
C ALA A 116 -6.84 0.06 -15.44
N ALA A 117 -8.02 0.70 -15.51
CA ALA A 117 -8.69 1.07 -16.75
C ALA A 117 -8.13 2.34 -17.41
N ARG A 118 -7.15 3.01 -16.81
CA ARG A 118 -6.60 4.31 -17.25
C ARG A 118 -7.66 5.42 -17.36
N LEU A 119 -8.67 5.37 -16.50
CA LEU A 119 -9.72 6.37 -16.40
C LEU A 119 -9.39 7.43 -15.34
N PRO A 120 -9.85 8.68 -15.52
CA PRO A 120 -9.61 9.75 -14.56
C PRO A 120 -10.35 9.59 -13.23
N PHE A 121 -11.49 8.89 -13.24
CA PHE A 121 -12.30 8.63 -12.05
C PHE A 121 -13.15 7.37 -12.22
N PHE A 122 -13.70 6.87 -11.13
CA PHE A 122 -14.70 5.79 -11.10
C PHE A 122 -16.02 6.34 -10.59
N ARG A 123 -17.13 6.06 -11.28
CA ARG A 123 -18.46 6.43 -10.79
C ARG A 123 -18.81 5.53 -9.62
N CYS A 124 -18.91 6.13 -8.44
CA CYS A 124 -19.18 5.43 -7.20
C CYS A 124 -20.51 5.96 -6.64
N VAL A 125 -21.55 5.12 -6.59
CA VAL A 125 -22.80 5.46 -5.88
C VAL A 125 -22.64 4.96 -4.46
N LEU A 126 -22.11 5.81 -3.59
CA LEU A 126 -22.11 5.56 -2.15
C LEU A 126 -23.43 6.06 -1.58
N ILE A 127 -23.96 5.35 -0.57
CA ILE A 127 -25.06 5.89 0.25
C ILE A 127 -24.54 7.19 0.88
N ALA A 128 -25.03 8.33 0.40
CA ALA A 128 -24.72 9.64 0.94
C ALA A 128 -25.20 9.68 2.40
N GLY A 129 -24.27 9.86 3.35
CA GLY A 129 -24.64 9.98 4.77
C GLY A 129 -23.62 9.49 5.80
N ARG A 130 -22.53 8.81 5.42
CA ARG A 130 -21.49 8.41 6.40
C ARG A 130 -20.38 9.44 6.53
N ILE A 131 -20.10 9.80 7.78
CA ILE A 131 -19.13 10.79 8.24
C ILE A 131 -17.73 10.22 7.99
N TYR A 132 -17.08 10.64 6.91
CA TYR A 132 -15.63 10.57 6.79
C TYR A 132 -15.05 11.90 7.30
N PRO A 133 -13.84 11.90 7.89
CA PRO A 133 -13.19 13.15 8.29
C PRO A 133 -13.10 14.10 7.08
N LYS A 134 -13.39 15.39 7.31
CA LYS A 134 -13.55 16.46 6.30
C LYS A 134 -12.30 16.72 5.43
N SER A 135 -11.21 15.97 5.59
CA SER A 135 -9.93 16.14 4.92
C SER A 135 -9.82 15.49 3.54
N THR A 136 -10.85 14.80 3.07
CA THR A 136 -10.78 14.04 1.81
C THR A 136 -10.85 14.97 0.59
N ARG A 137 -9.69 15.48 0.12
CA ARG A 137 -9.62 16.15 -1.18
C ARG A 137 -9.93 15.14 -2.29
N ALA A 138 -10.93 15.42 -3.11
CA ALA A 138 -11.09 14.77 -4.40
C ALA A 138 -9.85 15.12 -5.24
N PHE A 139 -8.96 14.15 -5.47
CA PHE A 139 -7.68 14.41 -6.13
C PHE A 139 -7.55 13.66 -7.45
N ASN A 140 -7.04 14.41 -8.43
CA ASN A 140 -6.74 14.03 -9.79
C ASN A 140 -5.79 12.82 -9.86
N LEU A 141 -6.12 11.91 -10.77
CA LEU A 141 -5.29 10.92 -11.44
C LEU A 141 -3.92 10.65 -10.78
N LEU A 142 -3.76 9.46 -10.20
CA LEU A 142 -2.46 8.84 -9.91
C LEU A 142 -1.66 8.69 -11.22
N ARG A 143 -1.03 9.77 -11.70
CA ARG A 143 0.08 9.76 -12.66
C ARG A 143 1.42 9.57 -11.95
N THR A 144 1.42 9.01 -10.75
CA THR A 144 2.64 8.44 -10.19
C THR A 144 2.91 7.17 -10.99
N ARG A 145 4.16 6.99 -11.45
CA ARG A 145 4.63 5.72 -12.02
C ARG A 145 4.42 4.65 -10.95
N THR A 146 3.24 4.05 -10.88
CA THR A 146 2.93 3.00 -9.93
C THR A 146 3.80 1.83 -10.35
N ALA A 147 4.87 1.57 -9.61
CA ALA A 147 5.56 0.29 -9.67
C ALA A 147 4.59 -0.75 -9.07
N ALA A 148 3.61 -1.18 -9.86
CA ALA A 148 2.84 -2.37 -9.54
C ALA A 148 3.81 -3.55 -9.69
N VAL A 149 4.50 -3.91 -8.59
CA VAL A 149 5.28 -5.14 -8.53
C VAL A 149 4.29 -6.30 -8.48
N ARG A 150 3.77 -6.69 -9.64
CA ARG A 150 2.98 -7.91 -9.81
C ARG A 150 3.94 -9.10 -9.74
N LEU A 151 4.25 -9.55 -8.53
CA LEU A 151 4.97 -10.80 -8.28
C LEU A 151 4.02 -11.97 -8.58
N GLN A 152 4.02 -12.43 -9.85
CA GLN A 152 3.50 -13.76 -10.16
C GLN A 152 4.44 -14.78 -9.50
N LEU A 153 3.96 -15.44 -8.45
CA LEU A 153 4.57 -16.63 -7.88
C LEU A 153 4.67 -17.70 -8.98
N CYS A 154 5.86 -17.86 -9.55
CA CYS A 154 6.20 -19.05 -10.33
C CYS A 154 6.34 -20.20 -9.34
N ARG A 155 5.28 -21.01 -9.18
CA ARG A 155 5.42 -22.34 -8.57
C ARG A 155 6.41 -23.13 -9.42
N ARG A 156 7.59 -23.44 -8.87
CA ARG A 156 8.46 -24.47 -9.43
C ARG A 156 7.65 -25.77 -9.42
N SER A 157 7.34 -26.27 -10.61
CA SER A 157 6.99 -27.68 -10.82
C SER A 157 8.20 -28.51 -10.39
N THR A 158 8.14 -29.09 -9.20
CA THR A 158 9.02 -30.19 -8.82
C THR A 158 8.49 -31.43 -9.53
N ARG A 159 9.13 -31.80 -10.64
CA ARG A 159 9.16 -33.18 -11.11
C ARG A 159 10.04 -33.98 -10.15
N THR A 160 9.44 -34.94 -9.47
CA THR A 160 9.97 -36.26 -9.11
C THR A 160 8.76 -37.16 -8.97
#